data_AF-A0A7R9H1P2-F1
#
_entry.id   AF-A0A7R9H1P2-F1
#
_cell.length_a   1.000
_cell.length_b   1.000
_cell.length_c   1.000
_cell.angle_alpha   90.00
_cell.angle_beta   90.00
_cell.angle_gamma   90.00
#
_symmetry.space_group_name_H-M   'P 1'
#
loop_
_entity.id
_entity.type
_entity.pdbx_description
1 polymer ?
#
loop_
_entity_poly.entity_id
_entity_poly.type
_entity_poly.pdbx_seq_one_letter_code
_entity_poly.pdbx_strand_id
1 'polypeptide(L)'
;MMCLLIKTLNTSNKIMLWTFFIVCLSLGVDAQYDWHSRDAFDEIRVKIDKVSADNCPIQHLGDLYLSDDSVSHLPDIKDININPVFPNRTNLLHLHNMAMSRSFFWSYILQSRFIRPAINDTYDPGMMYYFLSTVADVSANPYINASAIYFAPNSSYSPSYRGFFNKTMPLFAPRTFRADDFNDPIHLEKLSTLNTFTVQDLGGVPKESLSLDYTSDYYRINEWYKKWLPDQVGLNPSRNQVRFKHKTDQGQNQQSWDMIWLVSSQLGSLRVGADEFPGPVKWTRPYFDCGRSNKWLVAAVVPIADIYPRHTSFRHIEYPTTAFYYSFGLYA
;
A
#
# COMPACT_ATOMS: atom_id res chain seq x y z
N MET A 1 8.92 -43.18 -47.56
CA MET A 1 8.53 -44.59 -47.83
C MET A 1 7.04 -44.88 -47.59
N MET A 2 6.35 -44.15 -46.70
CA MET A 2 4.95 -44.40 -46.33
C MET A 2 3.90 -43.99 -47.39
N CYS A 3 4.22 -43.04 -48.27
CA CYS A 3 3.30 -42.58 -49.33
C CYS A 3 3.06 -43.59 -50.47
N LEU A 4 3.97 -44.55 -50.69
CA LEU A 4 3.83 -45.54 -51.78
C LEU A 4 2.90 -46.71 -51.41
N LEU A 5 2.69 -46.98 -50.12
CA LEU A 5 1.81 -48.06 -49.63
C LEU A 5 0.32 -47.67 -49.61
N ILE A 6 -0.02 -46.38 -49.66
CA ILE A 6 -1.41 -45.91 -49.55
C ILE A 6 -2.19 -46.10 -50.86
N LYS A 7 -1.52 -46.17 -52.01
CA LYS A 7 -2.18 -46.27 -53.32
C LYS A 7 -2.83 -47.64 -53.59
N THR A 8 -2.41 -48.72 -52.93
CA THR A 8 -2.86 -50.10 -53.21
C THR A 8 -3.90 -50.64 -52.24
N LEU A 9 -4.34 -49.84 -51.26
CA LEU A 9 -5.28 -50.26 -50.22
C LEU A 9 -6.74 -49.93 -50.57
N ASN A 10 -7.64 -50.90 -50.29
CA ASN A 10 -9.10 -50.75 -50.40
C ASN A 10 -9.61 -49.56 -49.57
N THR A 11 -10.72 -48.94 -49.99
CA THR A 11 -11.30 -47.73 -49.36
C THR A 11 -11.56 -47.90 -47.85
N SER A 12 -11.99 -49.09 -47.42
CA SER A 12 -12.18 -49.42 -45.99
C SER A 12 -10.87 -49.38 -45.18
N ASN A 13 -9.77 -49.88 -45.75
CA ASN A 13 -8.46 -49.90 -45.09
C ASN A 13 -7.83 -48.50 -45.02
N LYS A 14 -8.15 -47.61 -45.96
CA LYS A 14 -7.72 -46.20 -45.91
C LYS A 14 -8.39 -45.45 -44.75
N ILE A 15 -9.69 -45.67 -44.55
CA ILE A 15 -10.44 -45.03 -43.45
C ILE A 15 -9.89 -45.49 -42.10
N MET A 16 -9.63 -46.80 -41.94
CA MET A 16 -9.08 -47.35 -40.70
C MET A 16 -7.66 -46.83 -40.37
N LEU A 17 -6.84 -46.59 -41.40
CA LEU A 17 -5.48 -46.05 -41.21
C LEU A 17 -5.50 -44.57 -40.83
N TRP A 18 -6.44 -43.80 -41.41
CA TRP A 18 -6.65 -42.40 -41.05
C TRP A 18 -7.22 -42.24 -39.63
N THR A 19 -8.17 -43.09 -39.22
CA THR A 19 -8.69 -43.06 -37.84
C THR A 19 -7.62 -43.44 -36.84
N PHE A 20 -6.77 -44.43 -37.13
CA PHE A 20 -5.64 -44.79 -36.26
C PHE A 20 -4.62 -43.64 -36.13
N PHE A 21 -4.32 -42.95 -37.23
CA PHE A 21 -3.40 -41.81 -37.20
C PHE A 21 -3.97 -40.62 -36.41
N ILE A 22 -5.26 -40.34 -36.54
CA ILE A 22 -5.96 -39.29 -35.77
C ILE A 22 -5.96 -39.64 -34.27
N VAL A 23 -6.20 -40.91 -33.90
CA VAL A 23 -6.16 -41.38 -32.50
C VAL A 23 -4.75 -41.30 -31.91
N CYS A 24 -3.71 -41.65 -32.68
CA CYS A 24 -2.32 -41.49 -32.23
C CYS A 24 -1.94 -40.02 -32.05
N LEU A 25 -2.41 -39.13 -32.93
CA LEU A 25 -2.17 -37.69 -32.80
C LEU A 25 -2.90 -37.11 -31.57
N SER A 26 -4.15 -37.51 -31.31
CA SER A 26 -4.87 -37.04 -30.12
C SER A 26 -4.21 -37.53 -28.83
N LEU A 27 -3.80 -38.79 -28.75
CA LEU A 27 -3.09 -39.32 -27.58
C LEU A 27 -1.71 -38.69 -27.35
N GLY A 28 -1.02 -38.29 -28.43
CA GLY A 28 0.26 -37.58 -28.33
C GLY A 28 0.10 -36.14 -27.81
N VAL A 29 -1.01 -35.47 -28.16
CA VAL A 29 -1.30 -34.10 -27.71
C VAL A 29 -1.67 -34.08 -26.22
N ASP A 30 -2.52 -35.02 -25.76
CA ASP A 30 -2.90 -35.08 -24.34
C ASP A 30 -1.68 -35.43 -23.46
N ALA A 31 -0.82 -36.36 -23.89
CA ALA A 31 0.38 -36.75 -23.15
C ALA A 31 1.47 -35.65 -23.09
N GLN A 32 1.46 -34.68 -24.01
CA GLN A 32 2.45 -33.60 -24.06
C GLN A 32 2.24 -32.54 -22.95
N TYR A 33 1.03 -32.42 -22.40
CA TYR A 33 0.70 -31.43 -21.38
C TYR A 33 0.44 -32.04 -19.99
N ASP A 34 0.24 -33.35 -19.89
CA ASP A 34 -0.16 -34.02 -18.64
C ASP A 34 1.02 -34.46 -17.74
N TRP A 35 2.27 -34.23 -18.15
CA TRP A 35 3.46 -34.63 -17.38
C TRP A 35 3.94 -33.55 -16.39
N HIS A 36 3.48 -32.30 -16.51
CA HIS A 36 3.84 -31.25 -15.57
C HIS A 36 2.85 -31.25 -14.41
N SER A 37 3.32 -31.72 -13.23
CA SER A 37 2.54 -31.57 -12.00
C SER A 37 2.29 -30.09 -11.74
N ARG A 38 1.07 -29.74 -11.30
CA ARG A 38 0.74 -28.38 -10.86
C ARG A 38 1.81 -27.85 -9.93
N ASP A 39 2.39 -26.72 -10.29
CA ASP A 39 3.39 -26.04 -9.48
C ASP A 39 2.77 -24.88 -8.68
N ALA A 40 3.57 -24.24 -7.83
CA ALA A 40 3.11 -23.10 -7.03
C ALA A 40 2.73 -21.89 -7.89
N PHE A 41 3.27 -21.77 -9.11
CA PHE A 41 2.93 -20.69 -10.03
C PHE A 41 1.53 -20.90 -10.61
N ASP A 42 1.19 -22.14 -11.00
CA ASP A 42 -0.16 -22.52 -11.43
C ASP A 42 -1.20 -22.23 -10.34
N GLU A 43 -0.88 -22.53 -9.07
CA GLU A 43 -1.77 -22.23 -7.95
C GLU A 43 -2.05 -20.73 -7.79
N ILE A 44 -1.02 -19.90 -7.90
CA ILE A 44 -1.15 -18.44 -7.84
C ILE A 44 -1.92 -17.94 -9.07
N ARG A 45 -1.63 -18.47 -10.25
CA ARG A 45 -2.29 -18.07 -11.49
C ARG A 45 -3.79 -18.38 -11.45
N VAL A 46 -4.17 -19.55 -10.97
CA VAL A 46 -5.58 -19.93 -10.77
C VAL A 46 -6.26 -18.97 -9.78
N LYS A 47 -5.59 -18.57 -8.70
CA LYS A 47 -6.15 -17.58 -7.75
C LYS A 47 -6.34 -16.21 -8.39
N ILE A 48 -5.35 -15.77 -9.19
CA ILE A 48 -5.40 -14.50 -9.92
C ILE A 48 -6.56 -14.48 -10.92
N ASP A 49 -6.69 -15.54 -11.71
CA ASP A 49 -7.70 -15.64 -12.78
C ASP A 49 -9.13 -15.90 -12.23
N LYS A 50 -9.25 -16.45 -11.01
CA LYS A 50 -10.55 -16.68 -10.34
C LYS A 50 -11.27 -15.38 -9.97
N VAL A 51 -10.52 -14.31 -9.69
CA VAL A 51 -11.08 -13.04 -9.20
C VAL A 51 -11.14 -12.03 -10.35
N SER A 52 -12.35 -11.63 -10.71
CA SER A 52 -12.61 -10.58 -11.69
C SER A 52 -13.32 -9.38 -11.05
N ALA A 53 -13.41 -8.26 -11.78
CA ALA A 53 -14.14 -7.07 -11.33
C ALA A 53 -15.59 -7.37 -10.93
N ASP A 54 -16.26 -8.25 -11.70
CA ASP A 54 -17.68 -8.59 -11.52
C ASP A 54 -17.89 -9.56 -10.34
N ASN A 55 -16.96 -10.50 -10.16
CA ASN A 55 -17.07 -11.54 -9.15
C ASN A 55 -16.55 -11.09 -7.77
N CYS A 56 -15.64 -10.12 -7.75
CA CYS A 56 -14.97 -9.69 -6.54
C CYS A 56 -15.92 -9.35 -5.37
N PRO A 57 -17.05 -8.62 -5.54
CA PRO A 57 -17.98 -8.30 -4.45
C PRO A 57 -18.55 -9.53 -3.71
N ILE A 58 -18.57 -10.68 -4.35
CA ILE A 58 -19.18 -11.92 -3.81
C ILE A 58 -18.11 -12.83 -3.20
N GLN A 59 -16.85 -12.71 -3.64
CA GLN A 59 -15.76 -13.53 -3.14
C GLN A 59 -15.45 -13.31 -1.66
N HIS A 60 -15.01 -14.38 -1.00
CA HIS A 60 -14.55 -14.33 0.38
C HIS A 60 -13.28 -13.47 0.49
N LEU A 61 -13.11 -12.78 1.63
CA LEU A 61 -11.98 -11.87 1.84
C LEU A 61 -10.64 -12.57 1.59
N GLY A 62 -10.45 -13.79 2.07
CA GLY A 62 -9.22 -14.56 1.88
C GLY A 62 -8.86 -14.86 0.43
N ASP A 63 -9.85 -14.93 -0.48
CA ASP A 63 -9.62 -15.18 -1.91
C ASP A 63 -9.20 -13.90 -2.65
N LEU A 64 -9.40 -12.72 -2.03
CA LEU A 64 -8.95 -11.43 -2.57
C LEU A 64 -7.49 -11.12 -2.23
N TYR A 65 -6.80 -12.00 -1.50
CA TYR A 65 -5.39 -11.87 -1.13
C TYR A 65 -4.59 -13.04 -1.66
N LEU A 66 -3.35 -12.77 -2.07
CA LEU A 66 -2.36 -13.80 -2.33
C LEU A 66 -1.46 -14.00 -1.11
N SER A 67 -0.67 -15.07 -1.13
CA SER A 67 0.37 -15.31 -0.11
C SER A 67 1.41 -14.18 -0.14
N ASP A 68 1.99 -13.83 1.00
CA ASP A 68 3.09 -12.86 1.14
C ASP A 68 4.27 -13.24 0.23
N ASP A 69 4.53 -14.55 0.11
CA ASP A 69 5.62 -15.12 -0.69
C ASP A 69 5.37 -15.04 -2.20
N SER A 70 4.18 -14.61 -2.63
CA SER A 70 3.86 -14.48 -4.06
C SER A 70 4.67 -13.37 -4.74
N VAL A 71 5.16 -12.39 -3.96
CA VAL A 71 6.07 -11.35 -4.44
C VAL A 71 7.45 -11.63 -3.87
N SER A 72 8.34 -12.14 -4.71
CA SER A 72 9.71 -12.45 -4.31
C SER A 72 10.57 -11.18 -4.17
N HIS A 73 11.48 -11.19 -3.17
CA HIS A 73 12.50 -10.16 -2.96
C HIS A 73 11.95 -8.73 -2.90
N LEU A 74 11.08 -8.48 -1.93
CA LEU A 74 10.62 -7.13 -1.62
C LEU A 74 11.82 -6.25 -1.23
N PRO A 75 11.95 -5.04 -1.80
CA PRO A 75 13.03 -4.12 -1.44
C PRO A 75 12.98 -3.77 0.05
N ASP A 76 14.13 -3.92 0.71
CA ASP A 76 14.42 -3.43 2.05
C ASP A 76 15.59 -2.44 1.93
N ILE A 77 15.50 -1.30 2.65
CA ILE A 77 16.54 -0.28 2.71
C ILE A 77 17.91 -0.84 3.11
N LYS A 78 17.95 -1.89 3.94
CA LYS A 78 19.20 -2.52 4.38
C LYS A 78 19.94 -3.23 3.24
N ASP A 79 19.19 -3.73 2.26
CA ASP A 79 19.69 -4.62 1.23
C ASP A 79 19.97 -3.91 -0.10
N ILE A 80 19.58 -2.63 -0.24
CA ILE A 80 19.74 -1.85 -1.49
C ILE A 80 21.21 -1.79 -1.95
N ASN A 81 22.16 -1.73 -1.01
CA ASN A 81 23.59 -1.64 -1.32
C ASN A 81 24.30 -3.01 -1.36
N ILE A 82 23.63 -4.08 -0.96
CA ILE A 82 24.21 -5.43 -0.83
C ILE A 82 23.78 -6.30 -2.00
N ASN A 83 22.49 -6.25 -2.34
CA ASN A 83 21.89 -7.08 -3.37
C ASN A 83 21.79 -6.33 -4.71
N PRO A 84 22.12 -6.97 -5.84
CA PRO A 84 21.94 -6.35 -7.15
C PRO A 84 20.45 -6.12 -7.43
N VAL A 85 20.13 -4.93 -7.93
CA VAL A 85 18.76 -4.59 -8.36
C VAL A 85 18.49 -5.23 -9.72
N PHE A 86 17.60 -6.22 -9.74
CA PHE A 86 17.21 -6.88 -10.98
C PHE A 86 16.35 -5.95 -11.85
N PRO A 87 16.53 -5.94 -13.19
CA PRO A 87 15.75 -5.10 -14.11
C PRO A 87 14.22 -5.29 -13.98
N ASN A 88 13.79 -6.52 -13.70
CA ASN A 88 12.36 -6.86 -13.54
C ASN A 88 11.77 -6.40 -12.19
N ARG A 89 12.58 -5.80 -11.30
CA ARG A 89 12.19 -5.40 -9.94
C ARG A 89 12.39 -3.91 -9.66
N THR A 90 12.79 -3.15 -10.67
CA THR A 90 13.00 -1.69 -10.60
C THR A 90 11.73 -0.96 -10.16
N ASN A 91 10.55 -1.46 -10.55
CA ASN A 91 9.26 -0.85 -10.19
C ASN A 91 8.93 -0.95 -8.69
N LEU A 92 9.23 -2.08 -8.04
CA LEU A 92 9.03 -2.23 -6.60
C LEU A 92 10.01 -1.35 -5.82
N LEU A 93 11.27 -1.28 -6.27
CA LEU A 93 12.27 -0.40 -5.68
C LEU A 93 11.88 1.08 -5.85
N HIS A 94 11.35 1.44 -7.02
CA HIS A 94 10.85 2.78 -7.28
C HIS A 94 9.69 3.13 -6.36
N LEU A 95 8.73 2.22 -6.17
CA LEU A 95 7.61 2.41 -5.25
C LEU A 95 8.08 2.53 -3.78
N HIS A 96 9.05 1.72 -3.36
CA HIS A 96 9.69 1.84 -2.04
C HIS A 96 10.31 3.23 -1.82
N ASN A 97 11.12 3.69 -2.79
CA ASN A 97 11.81 4.97 -2.69
C ASN A 97 10.84 6.15 -2.75
N MET A 98 9.80 6.07 -3.57
CA MET A 98 8.72 7.06 -3.61
C MET A 98 8.01 7.15 -2.26
N ALA A 99 7.66 6.00 -1.67
CA ALA A 99 6.95 5.95 -0.41
C ALA A 99 7.78 6.56 0.74
N MET A 100 9.06 6.21 0.81
CA MET A 100 9.99 6.72 1.82
C MET A 100 10.34 8.19 1.63
N SER A 101 10.66 8.61 0.40
CA SER A 101 11.01 10.01 0.12
C SER A 101 9.84 10.93 0.42
N ARG A 102 8.63 10.50 0.04
CA ARG A 102 7.44 11.30 0.26
C ARG A 102 7.06 11.39 1.74
N SER A 103 7.18 10.30 2.51
CA SER A 103 7.00 10.39 3.96
C SER A 103 7.99 11.34 4.61
N PHE A 104 9.26 11.27 4.21
CA PHE A 104 10.31 12.16 4.70
C PHE A 104 10.00 13.63 4.41
N PHE A 105 9.67 13.98 3.17
CA PHE A 105 9.38 15.38 2.81
C PHE A 105 8.14 15.90 3.51
N TRP A 106 7.10 15.10 3.64
CA TRP A 106 5.90 15.51 4.37
C TRP A 106 6.15 15.67 5.87
N SER A 107 6.87 14.75 6.49
CA SER A 107 7.32 14.89 7.88
C SER A 107 8.16 16.16 8.05
N TYR A 108 9.06 16.45 7.11
CA TYR A 108 9.85 17.68 7.11
C TYR A 108 8.98 18.92 6.95
N ILE A 109 8.02 18.94 6.01
CA ILE A 109 7.12 20.08 5.81
C ILE A 109 6.30 20.34 7.08
N LEU A 110 5.75 19.28 7.69
CA LEU A 110 4.98 19.38 8.92
C LEU A 110 5.85 19.85 10.10
N GLN A 111 7.08 19.34 10.25
CA GLN A 111 7.97 19.72 11.36
C GLN A 111 8.65 21.08 11.17
N SER A 112 9.16 21.41 9.98
CA SER A 112 9.88 22.68 9.72
C SER A 112 8.99 23.91 9.94
N ARG A 113 7.68 23.76 9.78
CA ARG A 113 6.68 24.79 10.07
C ARG A 113 6.51 25.07 11.57
N PHE A 114 6.95 24.18 12.45
CA PHE A 114 7.01 24.45 13.90
C PHE A 114 8.06 25.51 14.28
N ILE A 115 9.21 25.53 13.59
CA ILE A 115 10.38 26.34 14.00
C ILE A 115 10.25 27.81 13.55
N ARG A 116 9.41 28.09 12.54
CA ARG A 116 9.20 29.46 12.05
C ARG A 116 7.90 30.01 12.65
N PRO A 117 7.95 30.91 13.66
CA PRO A 117 6.76 31.67 14.03
C PRO A 117 6.23 32.37 12.78
N ALA A 118 4.90 32.37 12.61
CA ALA A 118 4.21 32.99 11.48
C ALA A 118 4.36 34.51 11.53
N ILE A 119 5.55 35.02 11.22
CA ILE A 119 5.86 36.46 11.19
C ILE A 119 5.24 37.10 9.94
N ASN A 120 5.07 36.33 8.86
CA ASN A 120 4.24 36.66 7.69
C ASN A 120 3.27 35.50 7.48
N ASP A 121 2.03 35.75 7.10
CA ASP A 121 0.93 34.79 6.84
C ASP A 121 1.24 33.75 5.74
N THR A 122 2.31 32.97 5.86
CA THR A 122 2.54 31.81 5.02
C THR A 122 1.62 30.71 5.52
N TYR A 123 0.40 30.68 4.99
CA TYR A 123 -0.61 29.66 5.27
C TYR A 123 0.00 28.26 5.17
N ASP A 124 -0.39 27.40 6.10
CA ASP A 124 -0.11 25.98 6.02
C ASP A 124 -0.85 25.38 4.82
N PRO A 125 -0.37 24.25 4.25
CA PRO A 125 -1.03 23.62 3.11
C PRO A 125 -2.48 23.26 3.45
N GLY A 126 -3.45 23.87 2.78
CA GLY A 126 -4.88 23.57 2.98
C GLY A 126 -5.23 22.12 2.62
N MET A 127 -6.45 21.68 2.95
CA MET A 127 -6.91 20.30 2.64
C MET A 127 -6.77 19.94 1.14
N MET A 128 -6.95 20.93 0.26
CA MET A 128 -6.73 20.78 -1.19
C MET A 128 -5.31 20.31 -1.53
N TYR A 129 -4.31 20.73 -0.78
CA TYR A 129 -2.92 20.31 -1.01
C TYR A 129 -2.75 18.80 -0.81
N TYR A 130 -3.44 18.20 0.16
CA TYR A 130 -3.41 16.75 0.35
C TYR A 130 -4.01 16.02 -0.86
N PHE A 131 -5.13 16.48 -1.41
CA PHE A 131 -5.71 15.93 -2.64
C PHE A 131 -4.76 16.07 -3.83
N LEU A 132 -4.34 17.29 -4.15
CA LEU A 132 -3.45 17.57 -5.29
C LEU A 132 -2.12 16.82 -5.17
N SER A 133 -1.61 16.63 -3.96
CA SER A 133 -0.39 15.85 -3.75
C SER A 133 -0.59 14.40 -4.18
N THR A 134 -1.71 13.74 -3.82
CA THR A 134 -1.94 12.34 -4.20
C THR A 134 -2.10 12.20 -5.72
N VAL A 135 -2.79 13.15 -6.36
CA VAL A 135 -2.87 13.22 -7.82
C VAL A 135 -1.50 13.36 -8.46
N ALA A 136 -0.65 14.25 -7.92
CA ALA A 136 0.69 14.49 -8.45
C ALA A 136 1.56 13.22 -8.45
N ASP A 137 1.41 12.32 -7.47
CA ASP A 137 2.17 11.05 -7.48
C ASP A 137 1.75 10.15 -8.62
N VAL A 138 0.44 9.97 -8.80
CA VAL A 138 -0.11 9.03 -9.78
C VAL A 138 0.05 9.59 -11.20
N SER A 139 0.03 10.91 -11.36
CA SER A 139 0.23 11.56 -12.66
C SER A 139 1.71 11.63 -13.06
N ALA A 140 2.62 11.88 -12.12
CA ALA A 140 4.05 11.94 -12.41
C ALA A 140 4.68 10.56 -12.63
N ASN A 141 4.05 9.49 -12.14
CA ASN A 141 4.64 8.16 -12.13
C ASN A 141 3.76 7.13 -12.85
N PRO A 142 4.14 6.64 -14.04
CA PRO A 142 3.36 5.66 -14.78
C PRO A 142 3.26 4.30 -14.09
N TYR A 143 4.18 3.98 -13.17
CA TYR A 143 4.18 2.70 -12.48
C TYR A 143 3.21 2.67 -11.30
N ILE A 144 2.98 3.78 -10.62
CA ILE A 144 2.08 3.84 -9.46
C ILE A 144 0.62 3.90 -9.93
N ASN A 145 -0.20 3.00 -9.41
CA ASN A 145 -1.63 2.93 -9.74
C ASN A 145 -2.49 3.72 -8.75
N ALA A 146 -2.10 3.78 -7.48
CA ALA A 146 -2.80 4.58 -6.49
C ALA A 146 -1.85 5.16 -5.44
N SER A 147 -2.25 6.31 -4.89
CA SER A 147 -1.60 6.97 -3.77
C SER A 147 -2.66 7.48 -2.79
N ALA A 148 -2.37 7.43 -1.50
CA ALA A 148 -3.28 7.91 -0.47
C ALA A 148 -2.53 8.39 0.78
N ILE A 149 -3.23 9.23 1.53
CA ILE A 149 -2.82 9.70 2.85
C ILE A 149 -3.94 9.34 3.80
N TYR A 150 -3.64 8.63 4.88
CA TYR A 150 -4.63 8.20 5.85
C TYR A 150 -4.36 8.83 7.21
N PHE A 151 -5.43 9.33 7.81
CA PHE A 151 -5.43 9.89 9.15
C PHE A 151 -6.05 8.88 10.12
N ALA A 152 -5.55 8.89 11.36
CA ALA A 152 -6.00 8.02 12.42
C ALA A 152 -7.30 8.56 13.05
N PRO A 153 -8.32 7.71 13.24
CA PRO A 153 -9.63 8.12 13.76
C PRO A 153 -9.61 8.63 15.21
N ASN A 154 -8.65 8.16 16.00
CA ASN A 154 -8.55 8.48 17.42
C ASN A 154 -7.51 9.56 17.75
N SER A 155 -7.08 10.34 16.73
CA SER A 155 -6.11 11.43 16.90
C SER A 155 -6.68 12.77 16.47
N SER A 156 -6.27 13.84 17.16
CA SER A 156 -6.62 15.21 16.78
C SER A 156 -5.51 15.82 15.93
N TYR A 157 -5.88 16.39 14.79
CA TYR A 157 -4.94 17.07 13.89
C TYR A 157 -5.18 18.57 13.96
N SER A 158 -4.10 19.35 13.95
CA SER A 158 -4.23 20.79 13.74
C SER A 158 -4.64 21.02 12.28
N PRO A 159 -5.78 21.67 12.02
CA PRO A 159 -6.01 22.16 10.68
C PRO A 159 -4.91 23.18 10.35
N SER A 160 -4.50 23.24 9.10
CA SER A 160 -3.66 24.29 8.49
C SER A 160 -4.25 25.71 8.61
N TYR A 161 -5.41 25.84 9.26
CA TYR A 161 -6.13 27.07 9.52
C TYR A 161 -5.90 27.46 10.98
N ARG A 162 -5.74 28.76 11.27
CA ARG A 162 -5.45 29.33 12.60
C ARG A 162 -6.59 29.18 13.63
N GLY A 163 -7.27 28.03 13.65
CA GLY A 163 -8.41 27.72 14.50
C GLY A 163 -8.14 26.61 15.49
N PHE A 164 -9.12 26.40 16.37
CA PHE A 164 -9.18 25.30 17.33
C PHE A 164 -9.10 23.94 16.62
N PHE A 165 -8.66 22.90 17.35
CA PHE A 165 -8.63 21.51 16.87
C PHE A 165 -9.91 21.14 16.10
N ASN A 166 -9.76 20.75 14.84
CA ASN A 166 -10.91 20.33 14.06
C ASN A 166 -11.19 18.84 14.30
N LYS A 167 -12.39 18.52 14.77
CA LYS A 167 -12.88 17.14 14.97
C LYS A 167 -13.15 16.40 13.65
N THR A 168 -13.07 17.06 12.48
CA THR A 168 -13.38 16.43 11.19
C THR A 168 -12.18 15.80 10.49
N MET A 169 -10.94 16.07 10.92
CA MET A 169 -9.75 15.42 10.36
C MET A 169 -9.47 13.95 10.74
N PRO A 170 -9.98 13.37 11.84
CA PRO A 170 -9.60 12.02 12.24
C PRO A 170 -9.95 10.92 11.21
N LEU A 171 -10.91 11.17 10.32
CA LEU A 171 -11.24 10.25 9.22
C LEU A 171 -10.79 10.75 7.84
N PHE A 172 -10.16 11.92 7.75
CA PHE A 172 -9.77 12.47 6.45
C PHE A 172 -8.79 11.52 5.74
N ALA A 173 -9.08 11.15 4.51
CA ALA A 173 -8.27 10.18 3.79
C ALA A 173 -8.35 10.38 2.27
N PRO A 174 -7.62 11.37 1.72
CA PRO A 174 -7.55 11.57 0.28
C PRO A 174 -6.83 10.40 -0.36
N ARG A 175 -7.51 9.75 -1.29
CA ARG A 175 -6.96 8.68 -2.12
C ARG A 175 -7.21 8.97 -3.58
N THR A 176 -6.15 8.84 -4.36
CA THR A 176 -6.19 8.92 -5.82
C THR A 176 -5.90 7.55 -6.40
N PHE A 177 -6.65 7.15 -7.42
CA PHE A 177 -6.34 6.00 -8.25
C PHE A 177 -6.37 6.37 -9.72
N ARG A 178 -5.58 5.66 -10.53
CA ARG A 178 -5.63 5.78 -11.98
C ARG A 178 -6.90 5.11 -12.49
N ALA A 179 -7.70 5.87 -13.21
CA ALA A 179 -8.89 5.41 -13.87
C ALA A 179 -8.63 5.28 -15.38
N ASP A 180 -9.44 4.45 -16.02
CA ASP A 180 -9.43 4.31 -17.47
C ASP A 180 -10.42 5.29 -18.10
N ASP A 181 -10.05 5.90 -19.22
CA ASP A 181 -10.78 6.94 -19.95
C ASP A 181 -11.39 6.44 -21.26
N PHE A 182 -11.47 5.12 -21.47
CA PHE A 182 -12.07 4.52 -22.67
C PHE A 182 -13.52 5.00 -22.97
N ASN A 183 -14.23 5.47 -21.94
CA ASN A 183 -15.61 5.97 -22.04
C ASN A 183 -15.72 7.50 -22.16
N ASP A 184 -14.60 8.21 -22.32
CA ASP A 184 -14.62 9.66 -22.56
C ASP A 184 -15.17 9.97 -23.97
N PRO A 185 -16.25 10.78 -24.10
CA PRO A 185 -16.81 11.15 -25.41
C PRO A 185 -15.82 11.89 -26.33
N ILE A 186 -14.72 12.42 -25.80
CA ILE A 186 -13.69 13.14 -26.56
C ILE A 186 -12.65 12.16 -27.15
N HIS A 187 -12.54 10.95 -26.58
CA HIS A 187 -11.55 9.96 -27.01
C HIS A 187 -12.11 9.02 -28.08
N LEU A 188 -11.95 9.40 -29.35
CA LEU A 188 -12.49 8.69 -30.52
C LEU A 188 -12.01 7.23 -30.65
N GLU A 189 -10.79 6.94 -30.23
CA GLU A 189 -10.17 5.62 -30.37
C GLU A 189 -10.60 4.64 -29.27
N LYS A 190 -11.26 5.13 -28.21
CA LYS A 190 -11.66 4.35 -27.02
C LYS A 190 -10.50 3.52 -26.44
N LEU A 191 -9.27 3.99 -26.60
CA LEU A 191 -8.07 3.43 -26.00
C LEU A 191 -7.86 4.05 -24.62
N SER A 192 -7.20 3.32 -23.72
CA SER A 192 -6.82 3.87 -22.43
C SER A 192 -5.63 4.82 -22.60
N THR A 193 -5.80 6.11 -22.30
CA THR A 193 -4.69 7.08 -22.28
C THR A 193 -3.99 7.11 -20.92
N LEU A 194 -4.52 6.43 -19.90
CA LEU A 194 -3.98 6.38 -18.53
C LEU A 194 -3.84 7.76 -17.85
N ASN A 195 -4.46 8.81 -18.41
CA ASN A 195 -4.35 10.19 -17.93
C ASN A 195 -5.50 10.63 -17.03
N THR A 196 -6.50 9.78 -16.83
CA THR A 196 -7.63 10.08 -15.97
C THR A 196 -7.37 9.56 -14.56
N PHE A 197 -7.61 10.43 -13.58
CA PHE A 197 -7.42 10.12 -12.17
C PHE A 197 -8.70 10.42 -11.42
N THR A 198 -9.06 9.51 -10.52
CA THR A 198 -10.22 9.62 -9.66
C THR A 198 -9.76 9.80 -8.24
N VAL A 199 -10.21 10.88 -7.62
CA VAL A 199 -9.82 11.29 -6.29
C VAL A 199 -11.04 11.25 -5.39
N GLN A 200 -10.93 10.57 -4.25
CA GLN A 200 -12.01 10.44 -3.29
C GLN A 200 -11.46 10.62 -1.88
N ASP A 201 -12.26 11.25 -1.02
CA ASP A 201 -12.03 11.26 0.42
C ASP A 201 -12.70 10.03 1.03
N LEU A 202 -11.90 9.13 1.59
CA LEU A 202 -12.40 7.95 2.26
C LEU A 202 -12.97 8.26 3.66
N GLY A 203 -12.81 9.50 4.15
CA GLY A 203 -13.41 9.96 5.40
C GLY A 203 -14.89 10.31 5.33
N GLY A 204 -15.41 10.56 4.14
CA GLY A 204 -16.81 10.87 3.88
C GLY A 204 -17.72 9.64 3.92
N VAL A 205 -17.58 8.79 4.94
CA VAL A 205 -18.27 7.50 5.00
C VAL A 205 -19.77 7.70 5.28
N PRO A 206 -20.67 7.15 4.45
CA PRO A 206 -22.08 7.07 4.78
C PRO A 206 -22.28 6.24 6.07
N LYS A 207 -23.12 6.71 6.99
CA LYS A 207 -23.37 6.03 8.28
C LYS A 207 -23.86 4.58 8.14
N GLU A 208 -24.41 4.24 6.98
CA GLU A 208 -25.01 2.94 6.68
C GLU A 208 -24.02 1.94 6.05
N SER A 209 -22.82 2.37 5.65
CA SER A 209 -21.87 1.55 4.88
C SER A 209 -20.54 1.34 5.61
N LEU A 210 -20.48 0.31 6.46
CA LEU A 210 -19.25 -0.10 7.16
C LEU A 210 -18.15 -0.58 6.19
N SER A 211 -18.51 -1.04 4.99
CA SER A 211 -17.55 -1.50 3.97
C SER A 211 -16.73 -0.37 3.33
N LEU A 212 -17.19 0.88 3.46
CA LEU A 212 -16.47 2.07 2.97
C LEU A 212 -15.59 2.70 4.04
N ASP A 213 -15.79 2.35 5.30
CA ASP A 213 -14.99 2.83 6.43
C ASP A 213 -13.65 2.10 6.48
N TYR A 214 -12.56 2.79 6.17
CA TYR A 214 -11.22 2.21 6.15
C TYR A 214 -10.67 1.82 7.53
N THR A 215 -11.33 2.24 8.61
CA THR A 215 -10.99 1.84 9.98
C THR A 215 -11.65 0.52 10.37
N SER A 216 -12.72 0.14 9.66
CA SER A 216 -13.49 -1.06 9.95
C SER A 216 -12.82 -2.32 9.41
N ASP A 217 -13.00 -3.44 10.11
CA ASP A 217 -12.60 -4.77 9.63
C ASP A 217 -13.35 -5.20 8.37
N TYR A 218 -14.51 -4.60 8.08
CA TYR A 218 -15.27 -4.83 6.85
C TYR A 218 -14.65 -4.16 5.61
N TYR A 219 -13.65 -3.29 5.79
CA TYR A 219 -12.93 -2.69 4.68
C TYR A 219 -12.04 -3.73 4.01
N ARG A 220 -12.27 -3.97 2.72
CA ARG A 220 -11.66 -5.10 2.02
C ARG A 220 -10.14 -5.07 1.94
N ILE A 221 -9.52 -3.90 2.04
CA ILE A 221 -8.07 -3.70 1.93
C ILE A 221 -7.41 -3.27 3.26
N ASN A 222 -8.00 -3.63 4.41
CA ASN A 222 -7.63 -3.09 5.74
C ASN A 222 -6.23 -3.47 6.27
N GLU A 223 -5.46 -4.31 5.58
CA GLU A 223 -4.19 -4.82 6.14
C GLU A 223 -3.16 -3.71 6.41
N TRP A 224 -3.10 -2.68 5.56
CA TRP A 224 -2.19 -1.55 5.74
C TRP A 224 -2.51 -0.74 7.00
N TYR A 225 -3.79 -0.59 7.37
CA TYR A 225 -4.22 0.14 8.55
C TYR A 225 -3.73 -0.57 9.80
N LYS A 226 -3.91 -1.91 9.86
CA LYS A 226 -3.40 -2.73 10.98
C LYS A 226 -1.87 -2.66 11.13
N LYS A 227 -1.14 -2.42 10.04
CA LYS A 227 0.33 -2.31 10.06
C LYS A 227 0.85 -1.02 10.70
N TRP A 228 0.15 0.11 10.56
CA TRP A 228 0.64 1.43 11.02
C TRP A 228 -0.28 2.18 11.97
N LEU A 229 -1.59 2.03 11.82
CA LEU A 229 -2.63 2.76 12.54
C LEU A 229 -3.55 1.83 13.39
N PRO A 230 -3.06 0.75 14.05
CA PRO A 230 -3.96 -0.12 14.81
C PRO A 230 -4.62 0.64 15.97
N ASP A 231 -5.90 0.39 16.20
CA ASP A 231 -6.62 0.87 17.38
C ASP A 231 -6.11 0.16 18.63
N GLN A 232 -5.34 0.88 19.45
CA GLN A 232 -4.73 0.36 20.66
C GLN A 232 -5.65 0.53 21.87
N VAL A 233 -6.89 0.03 21.81
CA VAL A 233 -7.86 0.14 22.91
C VAL A 233 -7.49 -0.73 24.14
N GLY A 234 -6.32 -1.39 24.15
CA GLY A 234 -5.85 -2.24 25.26
C GLY A 234 -4.37 -2.11 25.66
N LEU A 235 -3.59 -1.24 25.01
CA LEU A 235 -2.19 -1.01 25.39
C LEU A 235 -2.14 0.17 26.35
N ASN A 236 -2.20 -0.12 27.66
CA ASN A 236 -2.04 0.87 28.71
C ASN A 236 -0.78 1.74 28.44
N PRO A 237 -0.93 3.06 28.16
CA PRO A 237 0.20 3.95 27.86
C PRO A 237 1.12 4.20 29.06
N SER A 238 0.78 3.67 30.24
CA SER A 238 1.44 3.93 31.51
C SER A 238 2.69 3.08 31.79
N ARG A 239 3.03 2.09 30.96
CA ARG A 239 4.07 1.09 31.34
C ARG A 239 5.53 1.45 31.04
N ASN A 240 5.83 2.46 30.21
CA ASN A 240 7.19 2.63 29.70
C ASN A 240 7.80 4.01 29.99
N GLN A 241 7.65 4.52 31.21
CA GLN A 241 8.34 5.73 31.64
C GLN A 241 9.83 5.41 31.91
N VAL A 242 10.73 5.83 31.01
CA VAL A 242 12.18 5.74 31.24
C VAL A 242 12.68 7.01 31.94
N ARG A 243 13.19 6.87 33.16
CA ARG A 243 13.79 7.97 33.92
C ARG A 243 15.30 8.02 33.71
N PHE A 244 15.81 9.14 33.21
CA PHE A 244 17.25 9.40 33.11
C PHE A 244 17.70 10.29 34.26
N LYS A 245 18.72 9.87 34.99
CA LYS A 245 19.36 10.69 36.03
C LYS A 245 20.68 11.21 35.50
N HIS A 246 20.79 12.52 35.32
CA HIS A 246 22.04 13.15 34.92
C HIS A 246 22.76 13.67 36.17
N LYS A 247 23.99 13.20 36.38
CA LYS A 247 24.89 13.72 37.41
C LYS A 247 26.06 14.38 36.71
N THR A 248 26.21 15.68 36.91
CA THR A 248 27.42 16.41 36.55
C THR A 248 28.23 16.65 37.81
N ASP A 249 29.44 16.13 37.87
CA ASP A 249 30.40 16.44 38.93
C ASP A 249 31.26 17.63 38.47
N GLN A 250 31.00 18.81 39.02
CA GLN A 250 31.85 19.99 38.88
C GLN A 250 32.45 20.32 40.26
N GLY A 251 33.48 19.57 40.68
CA GLY A 251 34.17 19.78 41.96
C GLY A 251 33.29 19.48 43.20
N GLN A 252 33.48 20.24 44.30
CA GLN A 252 32.82 19.98 45.60
C GLN A 252 31.29 20.20 45.63
N ASN A 253 30.70 20.71 44.54
CA ASN A 253 29.26 20.90 44.44
C ASN A 253 28.67 19.88 43.47
N GLN A 254 28.11 18.81 44.02
CA GLN A 254 27.38 17.81 43.24
C GLN A 254 25.94 18.30 43.01
N GLN A 255 25.64 18.71 41.77
CA GLN A 255 24.28 19.02 41.36
C GLN A 255 23.70 17.82 40.61
N SER A 256 22.71 17.16 41.21
CA SER A 256 21.92 16.12 40.56
C SER A 256 20.57 16.69 40.14
N TRP A 257 20.28 16.64 38.83
CA TRP A 257 18.96 16.98 38.31
C TRP A 257 18.27 15.69 37.85
N ASP A 258 17.18 15.33 38.51
CA ASP A 258 16.29 14.27 38.05
C ASP A 258 15.40 14.82 36.94
N MET A 259 15.79 14.61 35.68
CA MET A 259 14.91 14.86 34.55
C MET A 259 14.00 13.65 34.35
N ILE A 260 12.74 13.78 34.77
CA ILE A 260 11.68 12.88 34.31
C ILE A 260 11.38 13.29 32.87
N TRP A 261 12.10 12.69 31.93
CA TRP A 261 11.53 12.52 30.61
C TRP A 261 10.37 11.56 30.80
N LEU A 262 9.15 12.06 30.67
CA LEU A 262 8.12 11.24 30.06
C LEU A 262 8.66 10.93 28.66
N VAL A 263 9.47 9.87 28.56
CA VAL A 263 9.23 8.88 27.50
C VAL A 263 7.89 8.27 27.84
N SER A 264 6.86 9.11 27.82
CA SER A 264 5.61 8.58 27.40
C SER A 264 5.90 7.95 26.05
N SER A 265 5.27 6.84 25.79
CA SER A 265 5.02 6.40 24.43
C SER A 265 4.55 7.55 23.49
N GLN A 266 4.23 8.75 23.99
CA GLN A 266 4.25 10.09 23.37
C GLN A 266 5.67 10.64 23.05
N LEU A 267 6.61 9.81 22.65
CA LEU A 267 7.74 10.19 21.79
C LEU A 267 7.69 9.02 20.84
N GLY A 268 7.00 9.13 19.71
CA GLY A 268 6.36 8.03 18.95
C GLY A 268 7.17 6.75 18.71
N SER A 269 7.50 6.02 19.78
CA SER A 269 8.61 5.07 19.88
C SER A 269 8.26 3.86 20.75
N LEU A 270 6.98 3.69 21.08
CA LEU A 270 6.45 2.44 21.63
C LEU A 270 5.13 2.01 20.99
N ARG A 271 4.82 2.55 19.81
CA ARG A 271 4.50 1.62 18.72
C ARG A 271 5.80 0.83 18.52
N VAL A 272 5.74 -0.50 18.33
CA VAL A 272 6.84 -1.19 17.62
C VAL A 272 7.22 -0.23 16.51
N GLY A 273 8.45 0.30 16.53
CA GLY A 273 8.77 1.55 15.84
C GLY A 273 8.48 1.47 14.34
N ALA A 274 9.04 2.38 13.57
CA ALA A 274 9.62 1.88 12.33
C ALA A 274 10.70 0.86 12.74
N ASP A 275 10.27 -0.36 13.10
CA ASP A 275 11.12 -1.42 13.59
C ASP A 275 12.18 -1.60 12.52
N GLU A 276 13.43 -1.70 12.93
CA GLU A 276 14.53 -1.79 11.99
C GLU A 276 14.32 -2.99 11.05
N PHE A 277 13.49 -3.96 11.43
CA PHE A 277 13.06 -5.07 10.59
C PHE A 277 11.55 -5.05 10.33
N PRO A 278 11.08 -4.91 9.06
CA PRO A 278 11.81 -4.74 7.80
C PRO A 278 12.08 -3.26 7.43
N GLY A 279 12.12 -2.35 8.43
CA GLY A 279 12.35 -0.93 8.21
C GLY A 279 11.06 -0.09 8.15
N PRO A 280 11.16 1.21 7.80
CA PRO A 280 10.04 2.16 7.86
C PRO A 280 8.99 1.95 6.76
N VAL A 281 9.28 1.12 5.76
CA VAL A 281 8.35 0.79 4.68
C VAL A 281 7.77 -0.59 4.96
N LYS A 282 6.45 -0.65 5.21
CA LYS A 282 5.74 -1.93 5.35
C LYS A 282 5.03 -2.26 4.06
N TRP A 283 5.36 -3.42 3.51
CA TRP A 283 4.67 -4.00 2.36
C TRP A 283 3.36 -4.65 2.80
N THR A 284 2.30 -4.54 2.00
CA THR A 284 1.08 -5.34 2.18
C THR A 284 1.17 -6.62 1.36
N ARG A 285 0.41 -7.64 1.76
CA ARG A 285 0.18 -8.79 0.86
C ARG A 285 -0.45 -8.31 -0.45
N PRO A 286 -0.17 -9.00 -1.57
CA PRO A 286 -0.86 -8.70 -2.81
C PRO A 286 -2.36 -8.91 -2.65
N TYR A 287 -3.15 -7.96 -3.13
CA TYR A 287 -4.58 -7.98 -2.98
C TYR A 287 -5.28 -7.49 -4.25
N PHE A 288 -6.52 -7.92 -4.46
CA PHE A 288 -7.36 -7.44 -5.56
C PHE A 288 -8.19 -6.23 -5.13
N ASP A 289 -8.02 -5.09 -5.81
CA ASP A 289 -8.69 -3.83 -5.46
C ASP A 289 -10.08 -3.72 -6.10
N CYS A 290 -11.07 -4.28 -5.40
CA CYS A 290 -12.48 -4.35 -5.80
C CYS A 290 -13.13 -2.98 -6.01
N GLY A 291 -13.78 -2.76 -7.16
CA GLY A 291 -14.63 -1.59 -7.41
C GLY A 291 -13.88 -0.27 -7.54
N ARG A 292 -12.55 -0.32 -7.70
CA ARG A 292 -11.67 0.84 -7.90
C ARG A 292 -10.80 0.60 -9.12
N SER A 293 -9.58 0.10 -8.92
CA SER A 293 -8.67 -0.23 -10.01
C SER A 293 -8.92 -1.60 -10.64
N ASN A 294 -9.68 -2.49 -9.97
CA ASN A 294 -10.03 -3.84 -10.44
C ASN A 294 -8.82 -4.67 -10.92
N LYS A 295 -7.68 -4.48 -10.25
CA LYS A 295 -6.40 -5.11 -10.56
C LYS A 295 -5.79 -5.70 -9.30
N TRP A 296 -4.91 -6.68 -9.49
CA TRP A 296 -4.03 -7.18 -8.45
C TRP A 296 -2.92 -6.17 -8.17
N LEU A 297 -2.84 -5.72 -6.92
CA LEU A 297 -1.91 -4.69 -6.50
C LEU A 297 -1.07 -5.17 -5.32
N VAL A 298 0.14 -4.62 -5.21
CA VAL A 298 0.98 -4.67 -4.03
C VAL A 298 1.18 -3.24 -3.52
N ALA A 299 1.10 -3.05 -2.21
CA ALA A 299 1.22 -1.72 -1.61
C ALA A 299 2.39 -1.59 -0.66
N ALA A 300 2.98 -0.39 -0.62
CA ALA A 300 3.93 0.04 0.38
C ALA A 300 3.32 1.16 1.22
N VAL A 301 3.55 1.06 2.52
CA VAL A 301 2.90 1.90 3.52
C VAL A 301 3.97 2.43 4.46
N VAL A 302 3.96 3.74 4.70
CA VAL A 302 5.01 4.43 5.46
C VAL A 302 4.37 5.44 6.40
N PRO A 303 4.81 5.55 7.65
CA PRO A 303 4.24 6.52 8.58
C PRO A 303 4.77 7.92 8.26
N ILE A 304 3.97 8.92 8.59
CA ILE A 304 4.35 10.33 8.58
C ILE A 304 4.51 10.75 10.03
N ALA A 305 5.71 11.18 10.38
CA ALA A 305 5.98 11.78 11.67
C ALA A 305 5.49 13.23 11.70
N ASP A 306 4.39 13.47 12.40
CA ASP A 306 3.90 14.80 12.77
C ASP A 306 4.11 15.01 14.28
N ILE A 307 4.92 16.00 14.62
CA ILE A 307 5.20 16.39 16.01
C ILE A 307 4.34 17.62 16.32
N TYR A 308 3.52 17.51 17.37
CA TYR A 308 2.40 18.42 17.69
C TYR A 308 2.67 19.60 18.68
N PRO A 309 3.89 20.12 18.94
CA PRO A 309 4.00 21.26 19.86
C PRO A 309 3.54 22.60 19.24
N ARG A 310 2.99 22.60 18.01
CA ARG A 310 2.76 23.79 17.17
C ARG A 310 1.82 24.84 17.75
N HIS A 311 0.79 24.45 18.50
CA HIS A 311 -0.26 25.39 18.94
C HIS A 311 -0.79 25.15 20.36
N THR A 312 -0.16 24.29 21.15
CA THR A 312 -0.62 24.02 22.52
C THR A 312 0.50 23.96 23.53
N SER A 313 0.23 24.44 24.74
CA SER A 313 1.05 24.20 25.92
C SER A 313 0.90 22.76 26.45
N PHE A 314 -0.03 21.98 25.89
CA PHE A 314 -0.36 20.63 26.30
C PHE A 314 0.57 19.61 25.64
N ARG A 315 1.70 19.35 26.30
CA ARG A 315 2.68 18.33 25.87
C ARG A 315 2.24 16.88 26.12
N HIS A 316 1.08 16.68 26.73
CA HIS A 316 0.55 15.36 27.12
C HIS A 316 -0.50 14.81 26.13
N ILE A 317 -0.65 15.41 24.95
CA ILE A 317 -1.55 14.93 23.90
C ILE A 317 -0.81 13.86 23.07
N GLU A 318 -1.54 12.83 22.63
CA GLU A 318 -1.01 11.81 21.73
C GLU A 318 -0.52 12.42 20.41
N TYR A 319 0.54 11.85 19.82
CA TYR A 319 1.06 12.34 18.55
C TYR A 319 0.07 11.98 17.44
N PRO A 320 -0.32 12.95 16.59
CA PRO A 320 -1.13 12.64 15.43
C PRO A 320 -0.39 11.65 14.55
N THR A 321 -1.02 10.51 14.27
CA THR A 321 -0.42 9.47 13.42
C THR A 321 -1.04 9.49 12.04
N THR A 322 -0.25 9.69 11.00
CA THR A 322 -0.71 9.61 9.61
C THR A 322 0.16 8.61 8.86
N ALA A 323 -0.39 7.99 7.82
CA ALA A 323 0.34 7.04 7.00
C ALA A 323 0.14 7.34 5.50
N PHE A 324 1.24 7.28 4.74
CA PHE A 324 1.18 7.21 3.30
C PHE A 324 0.95 5.79 2.84
N TYR A 325 0.21 5.67 1.76
CA TYR A 325 -0.07 4.42 1.09
C TYR A 325 0.14 4.58 -0.41
N TYR A 326 0.96 3.71 -0.99
CA TYR A 326 1.15 3.62 -2.44
C TYR A 326 0.86 2.20 -2.87
N SER A 327 0.23 2.05 -4.04
CA SER A 327 0.06 0.73 -4.64
C SER A 327 0.50 0.71 -6.10
N PHE A 328 1.12 -0.42 -6.47
CA PHE A 328 1.61 -0.75 -7.80
C PHE A 328 0.88 -2.00 -8.28
N GLY A 329 0.55 -2.05 -9.57
CA GLY A 329 -0.10 -3.22 -10.17
C GLY A 329 0.90 -4.33 -10.46
N LEU A 330 0.59 -5.55 -10.02
CA LEU A 330 1.35 -6.72 -10.44
C LEU A 330 1.05 -6.97 -11.91
N TYR A 331 2.02 -6.67 -12.78
CA TYR A 331 1.97 -7.11 -14.16
C TYR A 331 2.22 -8.62 -14.16
N ALA A 332 1.24 -9.39 -14.65
CA ALA A 332 1.34 -10.81 -14.93
C ALA A 332 1.23 -11.02 -16.43
#